data_AF-A0AB40CVB7-F1
#
_entry.id   AF-A0AB40CVB7-F1
#
_cell.length_a   1.000
_cell.length_b   1.000
_cell.length_c   1.000
_cell.angle_alpha   90.00
_cell.angle_beta   90.00
_cell.angle_gamma   90.00
#
_symmetry.space_group_name_H-M   'P 1'
#
loop_
_entity.id
_entity.type
_entity.pdbx_description
1 polymer ?
#
loop_
_entity_poly.entity_id
_entity_poly.type
_entity_poly.pdbx_seq_one_letter_code
_entity_poly.pdbx_strand_id
1 'polypeptide(L)'
;MLCSCAVSVRNLVTRTKSLCGLSCVGDGHFKLSGRDLHARSGVTYPWGCRRFRVILTMMVDTGASAEPGAVVNVSSEREHVGDGGYASGGWKSEDGKLSYGFSSFRGKRASMEDFFDVKSTIIDGNSVSLFGIFDGHGGSRAAEYLKEHLFENLTKHPLFLTDTKLAISETYQKTDADFLEAERYTFRDDGSTASTAVLVGSHLYVANVGDSRAVVSVAGKAIALSDDHKPNRSDERKRIENAGGVVLWAGTWRVGGVLAMSRAFGNRLLKQYVVAEPEIQEQEVNEELEFLVLASDGLWDVVPNEDAISLARLEEEPEAAARKLTETAYSRGSADNITCIVVRFHHEKMDVDSTPADDQN
;
A
#
# COMPACT_ATOMS: atom_id res chain seq x y z
N MET A 1 -28.15 -23.90 45.16
CA MET A 1 -29.34 -23.47 45.92
C MET A 1 -29.18 -21.98 46.19
N LEU A 2 -29.65 -21.13 45.28
CA LEU A 2 -30.96 -20.46 45.30
C LEU A 2 -31.15 -19.55 46.53
N CYS A 3 -31.09 -18.23 46.31
CA CYS A 3 -32.18 -17.36 46.71
C CYS A 3 -32.18 -16.07 45.88
N SER A 4 -33.26 -15.90 45.09
CA SER A 4 -33.61 -14.70 44.34
C SER A 4 -34.11 -13.58 45.27
N CYS A 5 -33.93 -12.33 44.85
CA CYS A 5 -34.90 -11.28 45.08
C CYS A 5 -34.87 -10.28 43.92
N ALA A 6 -35.99 -10.18 43.21
CA ALA A 6 -36.27 -9.20 42.16
C ALA A 6 -37.10 -8.05 42.74
N VAL A 7 -36.79 -6.80 42.39
CA VAL A 7 -37.74 -5.68 42.45
C VAL A 7 -37.53 -4.76 41.25
N SER A 8 -38.66 -4.32 40.70
CA SER A 8 -38.89 -3.66 39.42
C SER A 8 -38.93 -2.12 39.53
N VAL A 9 -38.35 -1.47 38.50
CA VAL A 9 -38.75 -0.25 37.74
C VAL A 9 -39.31 0.97 38.49
N ARG A 10 -38.73 2.15 38.20
CA ARG A 10 -39.50 3.40 37.92
C ARG A 10 -38.71 4.39 37.06
N ASN A 11 -39.37 4.84 36.00
CA ASN A 11 -39.00 5.88 35.05
C ASN A 11 -38.79 7.25 35.73
N LEU A 12 -37.81 8.03 35.26
CA LEU A 12 -37.76 9.46 35.51
C LEU A 12 -38.13 10.23 34.24
N VAL A 13 -39.31 10.83 34.29
CA VAL A 13 -39.81 11.83 33.34
C VAL A 13 -39.40 13.20 33.86
N THR A 14 -38.75 14.02 33.03
CA THR A 14 -38.67 15.47 33.26
C THR A 14 -39.18 16.19 32.02
N ARG A 15 -40.26 16.95 32.19
CA ARG A 15 -40.85 17.85 31.18
C ARG A 15 -41.09 19.23 31.79
N THR A 16 -41.14 20.21 30.89
CA THR A 16 -41.56 21.63 31.00
C THR A 16 -40.43 22.62 31.33
N LYS A 17 -40.28 23.74 30.62
CA LYS A 17 -41.32 24.67 30.11
C LYS A 17 -41.09 25.18 28.67
N SER A 18 -42.23 25.47 28.05
CA SER A 18 -42.48 26.17 26.79
C SER A 18 -42.40 27.69 26.97
N LEU A 19 -42.09 28.42 25.90
CA LEU A 19 -42.69 29.73 25.58
C LEU A 19 -42.56 30.05 24.07
N CYS A 20 -43.70 30.40 23.47
CA CYS A 20 -44.02 31.14 22.22
C CYS A 20 -43.00 31.13 21.06
N GLY A 21 -43.31 30.79 19.81
CA GLY A 21 -44.56 30.99 19.06
C GLY A 21 -44.46 32.27 18.21
N LEU A 22 -44.14 32.15 16.92
CA LEU A 22 -44.62 33.03 15.83
C LEU A 22 -44.14 32.52 14.46
N SER A 23 -45.11 32.12 13.65
CA SER A 23 -45.03 31.91 12.20
C SER A 23 -45.17 33.24 11.46
N CYS A 24 -44.40 33.48 10.40
CA CYS A 24 -44.80 34.35 9.29
C CYS A 24 -44.20 33.84 7.96
N VAL A 25 -45.09 33.71 6.99
CA VAL A 25 -44.87 33.49 5.55
C VAL A 25 -44.46 34.82 4.90
N GLY A 26 -43.68 34.79 3.82
CA GLY A 26 -43.49 35.97 2.96
C GLY A 26 -42.54 35.73 1.78
N ASP A 27 -43.12 35.42 0.62
CA ASP A 27 -42.50 35.59 -0.70
C ASP A 27 -42.14 37.07 -0.96
N GLY A 28 -41.05 37.31 -1.69
CA GLY A 28 -40.66 38.65 -2.12
C GLY A 28 -39.49 38.68 -3.08
N HIS A 29 -39.78 38.59 -4.38
CA HIS A 29 -38.88 38.99 -5.46
C HIS A 29 -38.75 40.52 -5.52
N PHE A 30 -37.53 41.07 -5.57
CA PHE A 30 -37.27 42.39 -6.16
C PHE A 30 -35.85 42.48 -6.74
N LYS A 31 -35.76 42.87 -8.02
CA LYS A 31 -34.54 43.32 -8.72
C LYS A 31 -34.45 44.84 -8.60
N LEU A 32 -33.25 45.41 -8.43
CA LEU A 32 -32.61 46.40 -9.34
C LEU A 32 -31.36 47.08 -8.72
N SER A 33 -30.27 47.02 -9.50
CA SER A 33 -29.21 48.02 -9.80
C SER A 33 -28.59 48.93 -8.72
N GLY A 34 -27.25 49.03 -8.73
CA GLY A 34 -26.55 50.32 -8.50
C GLY A 34 -25.20 50.29 -7.77
N ARG A 35 -24.12 50.30 -8.57
CA ARG A 35 -22.73 50.82 -8.40
C ARG A 35 -22.20 51.33 -7.04
N ASP A 36 -20.99 50.82 -6.72
CA ASP A 36 -19.74 51.41 -6.19
C ASP A 36 -19.75 52.67 -5.31
N LEU A 37 -19.11 52.60 -4.12
CA LEU A 37 -17.81 53.25 -3.83
C LEU A 37 -17.34 53.06 -2.37
N HIS A 38 -16.02 53.09 -2.21
CA HIS A 38 -15.17 52.96 -1.03
C HIS A 38 -15.63 53.65 0.28
N ALA A 39 -15.35 53.02 1.43
CA ALA A 39 -14.22 53.38 2.33
C ALA A 39 -14.44 52.98 3.81
N ARG A 40 -13.38 52.39 4.36
CA ARG A 40 -12.98 52.19 5.77
C ARG A 40 -13.86 52.75 6.90
N SER A 41 -14.05 51.93 7.93
CA SER A 41 -13.90 52.32 9.34
C SER A 41 -13.51 51.11 10.17
N GLY A 42 -12.33 51.17 10.79
CA GLY A 42 -11.83 50.14 11.71
C GLY A 42 -12.33 50.38 13.14
N VAL A 43 -12.28 49.31 13.93
CA VAL A 43 -12.35 49.36 15.39
C VAL A 43 -11.22 48.46 15.91
N THR A 44 -10.25 49.08 16.58
CA THR A 44 -9.21 48.48 17.43
C THR A 44 -9.79 48.11 18.80
N TYR A 45 -9.30 47.08 19.51
CA TYR A 45 -8.22 47.07 20.53
C TYR A 45 -8.16 45.62 21.12
N PRO A 46 -7.22 45.22 22.02
CA PRO A 46 -5.77 45.41 22.05
C PRO A 46 -4.95 44.11 22.37
N TRP A 47 -3.69 44.11 21.90
CA TRP A 47 -2.44 43.72 22.59
C TRP A 47 -2.21 42.29 23.15
N GLY A 48 -1.15 41.67 22.62
CA GLY A 48 -0.45 40.52 23.21
C GLY A 48 0.67 39.97 22.31
N CYS A 49 1.68 40.78 21.98
CA CYS A 49 2.80 40.38 21.11
C CYS A 49 4.01 39.90 21.95
N ARG A 50 4.38 38.62 21.86
CA ARG A 50 5.72 38.14 22.24
C ARG A 50 6.55 37.91 20.99
N ARG A 51 7.52 38.80 20.76
CA ARG A 51 8.63 38.63 19.81
C ARG A 51 9.67 37.72 20.46
N PHE A 52 10.00 36.60 19.83
CA PHE A 52 11.30 35.95 20.02
C PHE A 52 12.26 36.45 18.94
N ARG A 53 13.39 36.98 19.41
CA ARG A 53 14.52 37.45 18.61
C ARG A 53 15.52 36.29 18.55
N VAL A 54 15.72 35.70 17.38
CA VAL A 54 16.82 34.75 17.17
C VAL A 54 18.07 35.55 16.83
N ILE A 55 19.10 35.44 17.68
CA ILE A 55 20.45 35.94 17.44
C ILE A 55 21.21 34.83 16.73
N LEU A 56 21.63 35.07 15.49
CA LEU A 56 22.53 34.20 14.76
C LEU A 56 23.93 34.33 15.37
N THR A 57 24.41 33.26 16.01
CA THR A 57 25.82 33.15 16.41
C THR A 57 26.42 32.06 15.55
N MET A 58 27.36 32.43 14.68
CA MET A 58 28.10 31.48 13.86
C MET A 58 29.18 30.83 14.74
N MET A 59 29.13 29.51 14.86
CA MET A 59 30.25 28.70 15.29
C MET A 59 30.61 27.77 14.14
N VAL A 60 31.86 27.85 13.72
CA VAL A 60 32.49 26.93 12.77
C VAL A 60 32.94 25.74 13.59
N ASP A 61 32.40 24.56 13.29
CA ASP A 61 33.01 23.30 13.68
C ASP A 61 33.25 22.43 12.45
N THR A 62 34.52 22.14 12.26
CA THR A 62 35.09 21.17 11.33
C THR A 62 34.77 19.76 11.80
N GLY A 63 33.92 19.06 11.06
CA GLY A 63 33.68 17.63 11.23
C GLY A 63 33.11 17.08 9.93
N ALA A 64 33.87 16.25 9.23
CA ALA A 64 33.46 15.63 7.99
C ALA A 64 32.25 14.71 8.24
N SER A 65 31.06 15.13 7.82
CA SER A 65 29.91 14.25 7.66
C SER A 65 29.94 13.66 6.27
N ALA A 66 30.00 12.34 6.18
CA ALA A 66 29.76 11.63 4.93
C ALA A 66 28.38 12.02 4.39
N GLU A 67 28.36 12.46 3.13
CA GLU A 67 27.15 12.68 2.36
C GLU A 67 26.30 11.39 2.37
N PRO A 68 24.98 11.45 2.62
CA PRO A 68 24.12 10.30 2.41
C PRO A 68 24.26 9.85 0.95
N GLY A 69 24.52 8.56 0.75
CA GLY A 69 24.66 7.98 -0.59
C GLY A 69 23.50 8.40 -1.49
N ALA A 70 23.83 8.86 -2.70
CA ALA A 70 22.83 9.27 -3.68
C ALA A 70 21.81 8.14 -3.87
N VAL A 71 20.52 8.45 -3.68
CA VAL A 71 19.43 7.57 -4.12
C VAL A 71 19.55 7.46 -5.63
N VAL A 72 20.15 6.37 -6.10
CA VAL A 72 20.10 6.03 -7.51
C VAL A 72 18.67 5.58 -7.75
N ASN A 73 17.82 6.48 -8.24
CA ASN A 73 16.64 6.04 -8.98
C ASN A 73 17.20 5.25 -10.17
N VAL A 74 17.18 3.92 -10.07
CA VAL A 74 17.34 3.05 -11.23
C VAL A 74 16.02 3.10 -12.03
N SER A 75 15.60 4.32 -12.37
CA SER A 75 14.57 4.59 -13.36
C SER A 75 15.26 4.76 -14.70
N SER A 76 15.69 3.66 -15.30
CA SER A 76 15.87 3.61 -16.75
C SER A 76 14.68 2.85 -17.32
N GLU A 77 13.54 3.54 -17.34
CA GLU A 77 12.35 3.10 -18.06
C GLU A 77 12.75 2.74 -19.50
N ARG A 78 12.71 1.44 -19.79
CA ARG A 78 12.22 0.99 -21.08
C ARG A 78 10.84 0.43 -20.83
N GLU A 79 9.90 1.29 -20.43
CA GLU A 79 8.48 0.97 -20.62
C GLU A 79 8.30 0.80 -22.13
N HIS A 80 8.33 -0.44 -22.59
CA HIS A 80 7.92 -0.76 -23.94
C HIS A 80 6.44 -1.07 -23.84
N VAL A 81 5.62 -0.13 -24.31
CA VAL A 81 4.23 -0.45 -24.63
C VAL A 81 4.29 -1.44 -25.78
N GLY A 82 4.22 -2.72 -25.43
CA GLY A 82 4.26 -3.82 -26.39
C GLY A 82 3.01 -3.83 -27.26
N ASP A 83 3.08 -4.59 -28.36
CA ASP A 83 1.89 -4.94 -29.13
C ASP A 83 0.84 -5.57 -28.20
N GLY A 84 -0.40 -5.08 -28.24
CA GLY A 84 -1.49 -5.53 -27.37
C GLY A 84 -1.74 -4.71 -26.08
N GLY A 85 -0.99 -3.63 -25.82
CA GLY A 85 -1.32 -2.67 -24.74
C GLY A 85 -0.79 -3.03 -23.35
N TYR A 86 0.22 -3.91 -23.27
CA TYR A 86 0.96 -4.22 -22.05
C TYR A 86 2.08 -3.20 -21.83
N ALA A 87 2.27 -2.75 -20.60
CA ALA A 87 3.51 -2.13 -20.16
C ALA A 87 4.39 -3.21 -19.50
N SER A 88 5.56 -3.49 -20.06
CA SER A 88 6.51 -4.44 -19.48
C SER A 88 7.93 -3.89 -19.48
N GLY A 89 8.76 -4.49 -18.63
CA GLY A 89 10.18 -4.22 -18.55
C GLY A 89 10.85 -5.13 -17.54
N GLY A 90 12.17 -5.12 -17.55
CA GLY A 90 12.98 -5.92 -16.64
C GLY A 90 14.35 -5.31 -16.41
N TRP A 91 15.00 -5.80 -15.35
CA TRP A 91 16.30 -5.36 -14.92
C TRP A 91 17.05 -6.49 -14.24
N LYS A 92 18.38 -6.43 -14.29
CA LYS A 92 19.28 -7.37 -13.64
C LYS A 92 20.40 -6.59 -12.94
N SER A 93 20.74 -6.99 -11.73
CA SER A 93 21.81 -6.38 -10.94
C SER A 93 23.18 -6.63 -11.54
N GLU A 94 24.10 -5.69 -11.32
CA GLU A 94 25.49 -5.80 -11.82
C GLU A 94 26.23 -6.99 -11.20
N ASP A 95 25.94 -7.31 -9.94
CA ASP A 95 26.47 -8.49 -9.25
C ASP A 95 25.80 -9.81 -9.67
N GLY A 96 24.75 -9.72 -10.50
CA GLY A 96 24.00 -10.86 -11.01
C GLY A 96 23.14 -11.60 -9.99
N LYS A 97 23.08 -11.16 -8.73
CA LYS A 97 22.37 -11.83 -7.62
C LYS A 97 20.86 -11.62 -7.64
N LEU A 98 20.39 -10.59 -8.34
CA LEU A 98 18.99 -10.20 -8.37
C LEU A 98 18.59 -9.82 -9.79
N SER A 99 17.44 -10.29 -10.25
CA SER A 99 16.77 -9.73 -11.42
C SER A 99 15.29 -9.61 -11.17
N TYR A 100 14.64 -8.67 -11.85
CA TYR A 100 13.20 -8.54 -11.81
C TYR A 100 12.62 -8.22 -13.16
N GLY A 101 11.33 -8.45 -13.31
CA GLY A 101 10.55 -8.06 -14.45
C GLY A 101 9.12 -7.81 -14.06
N PHE A 102 8.45 -6.94 -14.80
CA PHE A 102 7.07 -6.59 -14.55
C PHE A 102 6.25 -6.64 -15.84
N SER A 103 4.95 -6.84 -15.66
CA SER A 103 3.96 -6.70 -16.72
C SER A 103 2.70 -6.11 -16.11
N SER A 104 2.17 -5.09 -16.76
CA SER A 104 0.98 -4.37 -16.32
C SER A 104 0.05 -4.15 -17.51
N PHE A 105 -1.21 -4.51 -17.35
CA PHE A 105 -2.18 -4.55 -18.44
C PHE A 105 -3.55 -4.09 -17.95
N ARG A 106 -4.14 -3.14 -18.68
CA ARG A 106 -5.48 -2.60 -18.35
C ARG A 106 -6.57 -3.67 -18.39
N GLY A 107 -6.39 -4.73 -19.17
CA GLY A 107 -7.40 -5.76 -19.33
C GLY A 107 -8.70 -5.21 -19.90
N LYS A 108 -9.83 -5.63 -19.32
CA LYS A 108 -11.18 -5.27 -19.79
C LYS A 108 -11.74 -3.99 -19.14
N ARG A 109 -11.01 -3.39 -18.19
CA ARG A 109 -11.45 -2.16 -17.51
C ARG A 109 -11.33 -0.95 -18.45
N ALA A 110 -12.12 0.09 -18.15
CA ALA A 110 -12.09 1.35 -18.90
C ALA A 110 -10.86 2.21 -18.56
N SER A 111 -10.42 2.17 -17.30
CA SER A 111 -9.24 2.84 -16.75
C SER A 111 -8.19 1.83 -16.28
N MET A 112 -6.96 2.30 -16.14
CA MET A 112 -5.88 1.62 -15.44
C MET A 112 -5.72 2.31 -14.07
N GLU A 113 -6.12 1.63 -13.00
CA GLU A 113 -6.05 2.12 -11.62
C GLU A 113 -4.96 1.39 -10.81
N ASP A 114 -4.41 0.30 -11.35
CA ASP A 114 -3.20 -0.36 -10.88
C ASP A 114 -1.95 0.51 -11.09
N PHE A 115 -1.11 0.60 -10.07
CA PHE A 115 0.24 1.15 -10.11
C PHE A 115 1.22 0.16 -9.53
N PHE A 116 2.49 0.34 -9.86
CA PHE A 116 3.59 -0.39 -9.25
C PHE A 116 4.81 0.51 -9.11
N ASP A 117 5.73 0.13 -8.24
CA ASP A 117 7.02 0.77 -8.09
C ASP A 117 8.12 -0.25 -7.82
N VAL A 118 9.30 0.00 -8.38
CA VAL A 118 10.50 -0.80 -8.12
C VAL A 118 11.68 0.16 -7.90
N LYS A 119 12.27 0.12 -6.71
CA LYS A 119 13.41 0.95 -6.33
C LYS A 119 14.55 0.10 -5.81
N SER A 120 15.79 0.48 -6.09
CA SER A 120 16.98 -0.14 -5.50
C SER A 120 17.96 0.95 -5.11
N THR A 121 18.52 0.87 -3.91
CA THR A 121 19.43 1.87 -3.37
C THR A 121 20.38 1.24 -2.36
N ILE A 122 21.39 1.99 -1.91
CA ILE A 122 22.31 1.57 -0.85
C ILE A 122 22.13 2.53 0.32
N ILE A 123 21.78 2.00 1.50
CA ILE A 123 21.56 2.77 2.72
C ILE A 123 22.47 2.23 3.81
N ASP A 124 23.35 3.07 4.35
CA ASP A 124 24.35 2.72 5.36
C ASP A 124 25.17 1.47 5.00
N GLY A 125 25.49 1.31 3.71
CA GLY A 125 26.24 0.16 3.17
C GLY A 125 25.41 -1.09 2.90
N ASN A 126 24.11 -1.09 3.21
CA ASN A 126 23.19 -2.18 2.92
C ASN A 126 22.53 -1.98 1.55
N SER A 127 22.56 -3.01 0.71
CA SER A 127 21.72 -3.04 -0.50
C SER A 127 20.26 -3.17 -0.09
N VAL A 128 19.43 -2.25 -0.57
CA VAL A 128 17.99 -2.21 -0.31
C VAL A 128 17.24 -2.20 -1.63
N SER A 129 16.35 -3.16 -1.83
CA SER A 129 15.42 -3.20 -2.97
C SER A 129 13.97 -3.22 -2.48
N LEU A 130 13.13 -2.45 -3.16
CA LEU A 130 11.74 -2.21 -2.81
C LEU A 130 10.89 -2.53 -4.05
N PHE A 131 9.90 -3.40 -3.90
CA PHE A 131 8.96 -3.79 -4.95
C PHE A 131 7.55 -3.60 -4.41
N GLY A 132 6.67 -2.94 -5.15
CA GLY A 132 5.31 -2.65 -4.68
C GLY A 132 4.29 -2.71 -5.80
N ILE A 133 3.13 -3.29 -5.48
CA ILE A 133 1.92 -3.22 -6.32
C ILE A 133 0.82 -2.55 -5.51
N PHE A 134 0.14 -1.62 -6.18
CA PHE A 134 -0.91 -0.77 -5.64
C PHE A 134 -2.12 -0.87 -6.55
N ASP A 135 -3.07 -1.73 -6.20
CA ASP A 135 -4.33 -1.89 -6.92
C ASP A 135 -5.29 -0.78 -6.46
N GLY A 136 -5.64 0.14 -7.35
CA GLY A 136 -6.46 1.31 -7.05
C GLY A 136 -7.94 1.04 -7.26
N HIS A 137 -8.78 1.61 -6.40
CA HIS A 137 -10.25 1.54 -6.54
C HIS A 137 -10.93 2.86 -6.21
N GLY A 138 -12.02 3.13 -6.91
CA GLY A 138 -12.75 4.41 -6.77
C GLY A 138 -12.02 5.59 -7.40
N GLY A 139 -10.97 5.30 -8.19
CA GLY A 139 -10.02 6.25 -8.77
C GLY A 139 -8.57 5.82 -8.52
N SER A 140 -7.63 6.42 -9.26
CA SER A 140 -6.21 6.06 -9.25
C SER A 140 -5.37 6.78 -8.19
N ARG A 141 -5.91 7.78 -7.49
CA ARG A 141 -5.08 8.74 -6.74
C ARG A 141 -4.37 8.12 -5.54
N ALA A 142 -5.03 7.20 -4.84
CA ALA A 142 -4.43 6.52 -3.71
C ALA A 142 -3.24 5.66 -4.18
N ALA A 143 -3.42 4.87 -5.24
CA ALA A 143 -2.36 4.03 -5.80
C ALA A 143 -1.18 4.86 -6.34
N GLU A 144 -1.47 5.95 -7.05
CA GLU A 144 -0.46 6.90 -7.53
C GLU A 144 0.33 7.55 -6.38
N TYR A 145 -0.37 8.00 -5.33
CA TYR A 145 0.26 8.58 -4.14
C TYR A 145 1.19 7.58 -3.44
N LEU A 146 0.80 6.30 -3.36
CA LEU A 146 1.64 5.26 -2.77
C LEU A 146 2.92 5.02 -3.58
N LYS A 147 2.81 4.94 -4.92
CA LYS A 147 3.96 4.84 -5.83
C LYS A 147 4.96 5.98 -5.58
N GLU A 148 4.46 7.20 -5.40
CA GLU A 148 5.32 8.38 -5.21
C GLU A 148 5.96 8.41 -3.81
N HIS A 149 5.20 8.11 -2.75
CA HIS A 149 5.59 8.48 -1.39
C HIS A 149 5.93 7.32 -0.46
N LEU A 150 5.39 6.11 -0.67
CA LEU A 150 5.50 5.03 0.33
C LEU A 150 6.96 4.64 0.61
N PHE A 151 7.73 4.40 -0.45
CA PHE A 151 9.15 4.05 -0.35
C PHE A 151 10.04 5.24 0.03
N GLU A 152 9.69 6.46 -0.38
CA GLU A 152 10.39 7.66 0.08
C GLU A 152 10.23 7.86 1.60
N ASN A 153 9.02 7.65 2.13
CA ASN A 153 8.77 7.72 3.56
C ASN A 153 9.50 6.62 4.33
N LEU A 154 9.50 5.39 3.80
CA LEU A 154 10.16 4.24 4.44
C LEU A 154 11.67 4.45 4.55
N THR A 155 12.32 4.87 3.46
CA THR A 155 13.77 5.09 3.44
C THR A 155 14.22 6.22 4.37
N LYS A 156 13.34 7.15 4.73
CA LYS A 156 13.59 8.22 5.71
C LYS A 156 13.24 7.81 7.15
N HIS A 157 12.67 6.63 7.36
CA HIS A 157 12.25 6.19 8.69
C HIS A 157 13.48 5.89 9.57
N PRO A 158 13.59 6.47 10.78
CA PRO A 158 14.78 6.34 11.62
C PRO A 158 15.06 4.90 12.08
N LEU A 159 14.03 4.05 12.07
CA LEU A 159 14.13 2.63 12.43
C LEU A 159 14.27 1.70 11.23
N PHE A 160 14.40 2.20 10.00
CA PHE A 160 14.28 1.36 8.80
C PHE A 160 15.27 0.18 8.78
N LEU A 161 16.53 0.40 9.17
CA LEU A 161 17.56 -0.65 9.19
C LEU A 161 17.71 -1.34 10.56
N THR A 162 17.10 -0.82 11.62
CA THR A 162 17.26 -1.34 12.99
C THR A 162 16.05 -2.11 13.48
N ASP A 163 14.84 -1.71 13.06
CA ASP A 163 13.58 -2.42 13.25
C ASP A 163 12.70 -2.22 12.01
N THR A 164 13.05 -2.96 10.95
CA THR A 164 12.42 -2.83 9.63
C THR A 164 10.92 -3.10 9.67
N LYS A 165 10.45 -4.06 10.49
CA LYS A 165 9.01 -4.36 10.62
C LYS A 165 8.25 -3.20 11.22
N LEU A 166 8.76 -2.63 12.32
CA LEU A 166 8.14 -1.46 12.94
C LEU A 166 8.15 -0.27 11.97
N ALA A 167 9.28 -0.03 11.30
CA ALA A 167 9.40 1.04 10.31
C ALA A 167 8.39 0.91 9.16
N ILE A 168 8.19 -0.30 8.63
CA ILE A 168 7.18 -0.57 7.59
C ILE A 168 5.78 -0.28 8.15
N SER A 169 5.44 -0.82 9.33
CA SER A 169 4.12 -0.63 9.93
C SER A 169 3.79 0.84 10.18
N GLU A 170 4.71 1.60 10.79
CA GLU A 170 4.54 3.03 11.06
C GLU A 170 4.48 3.85 9.76
N THR A 171 5.30 3.50 8.76
CA THR A 171 5.31 4.18 7.46
C THR A 171 3.99 4.00 6.71
N TYR A 172 3.41 2.81 6.72
CA TYR A 172 2.12 2.54 6.09
C TYR A 172 1.02 3.41 6.71
N GLN A 173 0.90 3.40 8.04
CA GLN A 173 -0.09 4.20 8.76
C GLN A 173 0.12 5.71 8.53
N LYS A 174 1.38 6.16 8.53
CA LYS A 174 1.72 7.56 8.28
C LYS A 174 1.38 7.99 6.85
N THR A 175 1.73 7.18 5.85
CA THR A 175 1.51 7.48 4.43
C THR A 175 0.00 7.54 4.13
N ASP A 176 -0.79 6.67 4.74
CA ASP A 176 -2.25 6.73 4.66
C ASP A 176 -2.82 8.02 5.26
N ALA A 177 -2.35 8.41 6.45
CA ALA A 177 -2.78 9.66 7.08
C ALA A 177 -2.41 10.89 6.23
N ASP A 178 -1.21 10.89 5.65
CA ASP A 178 -0.73 11.95 4.77
C ASP A 178 -1.58 12.04 3.48
N PHE A 179 -1.92 10.90 2.86
CA PHE A 179 -2.83 10.85 1.71
C PHE A 179 -4.22 11.41 2.04
N LEU A 180 -4.81 10.95 3.15
CA LEU A 180 -6.14 11.41 3.60
C LEU A 180 -6.17 12.92 3.87
N GLU A 181 -5.07 13.49 4.36
CA GLU A 181 -4.94 14.93 4.58
C GLU A 181 -4.75 15.69 3.25
N ALA A 182 -3.91 15.17 2.34
CA ALA A 182 -3.68 15.76 1.03
C ALA A 182 -4.98 15.86 0.19
N GLU A 183 -5.84 14.84 0.29
CA GLU A 183 -7.11 14.76 -0.43
C GLU A 183 -8.30 15.30 0.38
N ARG A 184 -8.10 16.00 1.51
CA ARG A 184 -9.19 16.36 2.46
C ARG A 184 -10.34 17.18 1.87
N TYR A 185 -10.06 17.94 0.81
CA TYR A 185 -11.03 18.83 0.16
C TYR A 185 -11.62 18.26 -1.13
N THR A 186 -11.30 17.01 -1.45
CA THR A 186 -11.88 16.33 -2.61
C THR A 186 -13.10 15.53 -2.17
N PHE A 187 -14.12 15.45 -3.03
CA PHE A 187 -15.31 14.62 -2.80
C PHE A 187 -15.09 13.18 -3.25
N ARG A 188 -13.85 12.78 -3.48
CA ARG A 188 -13.51 11.43 -3.93
C ARG A 188 -13.18 10.56 -2.72
N ASP A 189 -13.37 9.26 -2.89
CA ASP A 189 -13.12 8.25 -1.86
C ASP A 189 -12.24 7.13 -2.43
N ASP A 190 -11.22 7.53 -3.19
CA ASP A 190 -10.19 6.64 -3.73
C ASP A 190 -9.57 5.82 -2.60
N GLY A 191 -9.21 4.58 -2.91
CA GLY A 191 -8.39 3.75 -2.06
C GLY A 191 -7.46 2.88 -2.88
N SER A 192 -6.56 2.20 -2.20
CA SER A 192 -5.67 1.26 -2.85
C SER A 192 -5.20 0.15 -1.91
N THR A 193 -4.91 -1.01 -2.49
CA THR A 193 -4.12 -2.05 -1.83
C THR A 193 -2.64 -1.64 -1.79
N ALA A 194 -1.84 -2.33 -0.99
CA ALA A 194 -0.39 -2.31 -1.11
C ALA A 194 0.16 -3.68 -0.74
N SER A 195 0.72 -4.38 -1.72
CA SER A 195 1.54 -5.57 -1.48
C SER A 195 2.98 -5.20 -1.84
N THR A 196 3.83 -5.06 -0.82
CA THR A 196 5.24 -4.68 -1.02
C THR A 196 6.20 -5.74 -0.52
N ALA A 197 7.33 -5.88 -1.19
CA ALA A 197 8.47 -6.66 -0.77
C ALA A 197 9.70 -5.75 -0.61
N VAL A 198 10.30 -5.79 0.58
CA VAL A 198 11.46 -4.98 0.96
C VAL A 198 12.61 -5.92 1.25
N LEU A 199 13.62 -5.92 0.39
CA LEU A 199 14.84 -6.71 0.56
C LEU A 199 15.91 -5.83 1.21
N VAL A 200 16.38 -6.19 2.40
CA VAL A 200 17.49 -5.54 3.11
C VAL A 200 18.58 -6.58 3.32
N GLY A 201 19.69 -6.47 2.58
CA GLY A 201 20.69 -7.54 2.53
C GLY A 201 20.07 -8.85 2.03
N SER A 202 20.05 -9.88 2.89
CA SER A 202 19.40 -11.18 2.61
C SER A 202 17.99 -11.32 3.19
N HIS A 203 17.46 -10.31 3.89
CA HIS A 203 16.16 -10.40 4.57
C HIS A 203 15.07 -9.77 3.70
N LEU A 204 14.06 -10.57 3.35
CA LEU A 204 12.90 -10.18 2.57
C LEU A 204 11.69 -9.96 3.50
N TYR A 205 11.21 -8.73 3.56
CA TYR A 205 10.01 -8.36 4.30
C TYR A 205 8.85 -8.15 3.34
N VAL A 206 7.83 -9.01 3.41
CA VAL A 206 6.60 -8.87 2.65
C VAL A 206 5.54 -8.25 3.54
N ALA A 207 5.04 -7.08 3.13
CA ALA A 207 4.00 -6.34 3.85
C ALA A 207 2.77 -6.21 2.95
N ASN A 208 1.60 -6.57 3.47
CA ASN A 208 0.35 -6.56 2.70
C ASN A 208 -0.77 -5.76 3.39
N VAL A 209 -1.49 -4.96 2.59
CA VAL A 209 -2.75 -4.29 2.90
C VAL A 209 -3.68 -4.50 1.70
N GLY A 210 -4.83 -5.13 1.92
CA GLY A 210 -5.79 -5.47 0.84
C GLY A 210 -5.62 -6.89 0.33
N ASP A 211 -5.98 -7.11 -0.92
CA ASP A 211 -6.10 -8.42 -1.59
C ASP A 211 -5.23 -8.58 -2.85
N SER A 212 -4.31 -7.64 -3.08
CA SER A 212 -3.04 -7.97 -3.75
C SER A 212 -2.31 -9.05 -2.94
N ARG A 213 -1.45 -9.85 -3.61
CA ARG A 213 -0.76 -10.96 -2.95
C ARG A 213 0.67 -11.14 -3.43
N ALA A 214 1.50 -11.64 -2.51
CA ALA A 214 2.88 -12.04 -2.70
C ALA A 214 3.06 -13.55 -2.44
N VAL A 215 3.67 -14.26 -3.39
CA VAL A 215 3.92 -15.71 -3.33
C VAL A 215 5.35 -15.98 -3.76
N VAL A 216 6.12 -16.73 -2.98
CA VAL A 216 7.46 -17.19 -3.33
C VAL A 216 7.47 -18.62 -3.83
N SER A 217 8.44 -18.93 -4.67
CA SER A 217 8.86 -20.30 -4.98
C SER A 217 9.99 -20.71 -4.05
N VAL A 218 9.75 -21.71 -3.21
CA VAL A 218 10.78 -22.32 -2.35
C VAL A 218 10.90 -23.78 -2.71
N ALA A 219 12.07 -24.20 -3.20
CA ALA A 219 12.31 -25.53 -3.75
C ALA A 219 11.22 -25.98 -4.75
N GLY A 220 10.72 -25.03 -5.55
CA GLY A 220 9.67 -25.25 -6.54
C GLY A 220 8.25 -25.38 -6.05
N LYS A 221 7.98 -25.10 -4.77
CA LYS A 221 6.63 -25.06 -4.19
C LYS A 221 6.19 -23.64 -3.96
N ALA A 222 4.90 -23.38 -4.16
CA ALA A 222 4.32 -22.07 -3.85
C ALA A 222 4.10 -21.89 -2.35
N ILE A 223 4.70 -20.84 -1.79
CA ILE A 223 4.47 -20.42 -0.41
C ILE A 223 3.97 -18.97 -0.44
N ALA A 224 2.73 -18.74 0.00
CA ALA A 224 2.19 -17.40 0.11
C ALA A 224 2.83 -16.68 1.30
N LEU A 225 3.39 -15.49 1.06
CA LEU A 225 3.95 -14.62 2.11
C LEU A 225 2.96 -13.53 2.56
N SER A 226 1.76 -13.53 2.00
CA SER A 226 0.64 -12.69 2.40
C SER A 226 -0.67 -13.48 2.36
N ASP A 227 -1.59 -13.11 3.23
CA ASP A 227 -2.99 -13.54 3.16
C ASP A 227 -3.86 -12.35 2.74
N ASP A 228 -4.91 -12.62 1.98
CA ASP A 228 -5.77 -11.56 1.46
C ASP A 228 -6.66 -11.02 2.57
N HIS A 229 -6.73 -9.70 2.68
CA HIS A 229 -7.58 -9.02 3.65
C HIS A 229 -9.03 -8.96 3.16
N LYS A 230 -9.71 -10.11 3.15
CA LYS A 230 -11.13 -10.22 2.76
C LYS A 230 -12.05 -9.97 3.97
N PRO A 231 -13.21 -9.29 3.82
CA PRO A 231 -14.10 -8.95 4.94
C PRO A 231 -14.67 -10.14 5.72
N ASN A 232 -14.67 -11.35 5.13
CA ASN A 232 -15.10 -12.59 5.80
C ASN A 232 -13.99 -13.34 6.52
N ARG A 233 -12.73 -12.88 6.47
CA ARG A 233 -11.66 -13.43 7.30
C ARG A 233 -12.01 -13.22 8.76
N SER A 234 -11.85 -14.26 9.58
CA SER A 234 -12.53 -14.33 10.89
C SER A 234 -12.10 -13.25 11.87
N ASP A 235 -10.84 -12.84 11.83
CA ASP A 235 -10.24 -11.76 12.60
C ASP A 235 -10.64 -10.39 12.05
N GLU A 236 -10.60 -10.20 10.74
CA GLU A 236 -11.00 -8.95 10.07
C GLU A 236 -12.47 -8.63 10.30
N ARG A 237 -13.35 -9.63 10.15
CA ARG A 237 -14.77 -9.49 10.43
C ARG A 237 -15.02 -9.05 11.88
N LYS A 238 -14.35 -9.69 12.83
CA LYS A 238 -14.45 -9.33 14.25
C LYS A 238 -13.96 -7.90 14.49
N ARG A 239 -12.84 -7.50 13.89
CA ARG A 239 -12.30 -6.13 14.00
C ARG A 239 -13.31 -5.10 13.48
N ILE A 240 -13.91 -5.35 12.31
CA ILE A 240 -14.92 -4.48 11.70
C ILE A 240 -16.18 -4.38 12.57
N GLU A 241 -16.73 -5.52 13.01
CA GLU A 241 -17.95 -5.57 13.83
C GLU A 241 -17.74 -4.93 15.22
N ASN A 242 -16.57 -5.14 15.84
CA ASN A 242 -16.20 -4.50 17.11
C ASN A 242 -16.05 -2.98 16.98
N ALA A 243 -15.67 -2.48 15.81
CA ALA A 243 -15.64 -1.06 15.50
C ALA A 243 -17.02 -0.48 15.17
N GLY A 244 -18.09 -1.29 15.21
CA GLY A 244 -19.47 -0.89 14.88
C GLY A 244 -19.82 -0.97 13.39
N GLY A 245 -18.93 -1.54 12.57
CA GLY A 245 -19.17 -1.78 11.15
C GLY A 245 -19.99 -3.04 10.91
N VAL A 246 -20.35 -3.26 9.65
CA VAL A 246 -21.09 -4.45 9.21
C VAL A 246 -20.41 -5.10 8.01
N VAL A 247 -20.45 -6.42 7.95
CA VAL A 247 -19.98 -7.20 6.79
C VAL A 247 -21.20 -7.84 6.12
N LEU A 248 -21.43 -7.50 4.86
CA LEU A 248 -22.61 -7.91 4.10
C LEU A 248 -22.20 -8.68 2.84
N TRP A 249 -22.98 -9.69 2.47
CA TRP A 249 -22.82 -10.41 1.21
C TRP A 249 -23.59 -9.70 0.08
N ALA A 250 -22.88 -9.27 -0.97
CA ALA A 250 -23.44 -8.67 -2.17
C ALA A 250 -22.61 -9.07 -3.40
N GLY A 251 -22.77 -10.33 -3.83
CA GLY A 251 -21.93 -10.99 -4.84
C GLY A 251 -20.55 -11.43 -4.30
N THR A 252 -19.98 -10.62 -3.40
CA THR A 252 -18.84 -10.93 -2.54
C THR A 252 -19.06 -10.31 -1.16
N TRP A 253 -18.23 -10.65 -0.17
CA TRP A 253 -18.27 -10.05 1.16
C TRP A 253 -17.76 -8.62 1.13
N ARG A 254 -18.50 -7.69 1.72
CA ARG A 254 -18.20 -6.25 1.69
C ARG A 254 -18.35 -5.57 3.04
N VAL A 255 -17.41 -4.68 3.36
CA VAL A 255 -17.49 -3.76 4.51
C VAL A 255 -18.51 -2.67 4.20
N GLY A 256 -19.51 -2.53 5.08
CA GLY A 256 -20.61 -1.58 4.90
C GLY A 256 -21.46 -1.83 3.64
N GLY A 257 -21.34 -3.00 3.00
CA GLY A 257 -21.93 -3.27 1.69
C GLY A 257 -21.22 -2.59 0.51
N VAL A 258 -20.09 -1.91 0.74
CA VAL A 258 -19.39 -1.10 -0.27
C VAL A 258 -18.09 -1.76 -0.71
N LEU A 259 -17.11 -1.92 0.19
CA LEU A 259 -15.74 -2.30 -0.17
C LEU A 259 -15.50 -3.80 0.01
N ALA A 260 -14.91 -4.48 -0.99
CA ALA A 260 -14.71 -5.94 -1.02
C ALA A 260 -13.44 -6.44 -0.30
N MET A 261 -12.73 -5.53 0.37
CA MET A 261 -11.53 -5.78 1.17
C MET A 261 -11.68 -5.10 2.54
N SER A 262 -11.01 -5.66 3.56
CA SER A 262 -11.10 -5.19 4.95
C SER A 262 -10.00 -4.20 5.33
N ARG A 263 -8.92 -4.14 4.54
CA ARG A 263 -7.79 -3.22 4.72
C ARG A 263 -7.48 -2.54 3.39
N ALA A 264 -7.20 -1.25 3.44
CA ALA A 264 -6.83 -0.42 2.29
C ALA A 264 -6.23 0.91 2.77
N PHE A 265 -5.42 1.51 1.91
CA PHE A 265 -5.10 2.93 1.98
C PHE A 265 -6.29 3.76 1.46
N GLY A 266 -6.43 4.98 1.95
CA GLY A 266 -7.53 5.86 1.56
C GLY A 266 -8.87 5.42 2.15
N ASN A 267 -9.93 5.44 1.34
CA ASN A 267 -11.32 5.14 1.75
C ASN A 267 -11.75 5.89 3.01
N ARG A 268 -11.65 7.22 2.98
CA ARG A 268 -11.96 8.13 4.08
C ARG A 268 -13.30 7.82 4.73
N LEU A 269 -14.33 7.52 3.94
CA LEU A 269 -15.68 7.27 4.45
C LEU A 269 -15.78 5.95 5.25
N LEU A 270 -14.86 5.02 5.04
CA LEU A 270 -14.84 3.71 5.69
C LEU A 270 -13.66 3.55 6.67
N LYS A 271 -12.84 4.58 6.89
CA LYS A 271 -11.57 4.46 7.62
C LYS A 271 -11.69 3.96 9.06
N GLN A 272 -12.85 4.15 9.69
CA GLN A 272 -13.16 3.54 10.99
C GLN A 272 -13.11 2.00 10.95
N TYR A 273 -13.39 1.39 9.80
CA TYR A 273 -13.51 -0.05 9.59
C TYR A 273 -12.41 -0.60 8.66
N VAL A 274 -11.86 0.22 7.78
CA VAL A 274 -10.85 -0.15 6.78
C VAL A 274 -9.53 0.50 7.15
N VAL A 275 -8.59 -0.31 7.63
CA VAL A 275 -7.30 0.16 8.16
C VAL A 275 -6.18 -0.02 7.13
N ALA A 276 -5.13 0.80 7.22
CA ALA A 276 -3.92 0.66 6.40
C ALA A 276 -2.77 -0.02 7.17
N GLU A 277 -3.09 -0.77 8.23
CA GLU A 277 -2.10 -1.51 9.01
C GLU A 277 -1.70 -2.81 8.29
N PRO A 278 -0.41 -2.98 7.94
CA PRO A 278 0.03 -4.14 7.17
C PRO A 278 0.15 -5.40 8.03
N GLU A 279 -0.05 -6.55 7.39
CA GLU A 279 0.53 -7.81 7.88
C GLU A 279 1.89 -8.01 7.26
N ILE A 280 2.90 -8.31 8.09
CA ILE A 280 4.30 -8.40 7.67
C ILE A 280 4.83 -9.80 7.94
N GLN A 281 5.32 -10.46 6.89
CA GLN A 281 6.12 -11.68 6.97
C GLN A 281 7.57 -11.37 6.63
N GLU A 282 8.48 -12.09 7.26
CA GLU A 282 9.92 -11.99 7.04
C GLU A 282 10.45 -13.35 6.63
N GLN A 283 11.26 -13.37 5.59
CA GLN A 283 11.88 -14.56 5.04
C GLN A 283 13.34 -14.26 4.70
N GLU A 284 14.25 -15.13 5.11
CA GLU A 284 15.63 -15.06 4.63
C GLU A 284 15.71 -15.62 3.20
N VAL A 285 16.37 -14.89 2.31
CA VAL A 285 16.70 -15.32 0.96
C VAL A 285 17.88 -16.28 1.04
N ASN A 286 17.56 -17.57 0.94
CA ASN A 286 18.52 -18.67 0.92
C ASN A 286 18.49 -19.39 -0.44
N GLU A 287 19.34 -20.40 -0.61
CA GLU A 287 19.48 -21.16 -1.86
C GLU A 287 18.20 -21.84 -2.36
N GLU A 288 17.23 -22.09 -1.46
CA GLU A 288 15.95 -22.71 -1.82
C GLU A 288 14.93 -21.70 -2.33
N LEU A 289 15.06 -20.41 -1.98
CA LEU A 289 14.16 -19.36 -2.39
C LEU A 289 14.56 -18.86 -3.79
N GLU A 290 13.82 -19.31 -4.80
CA GLU A 290 14.18 -19.11 -6.21
C GLU A 290 13.69 -17.76 -6.74
N PHE A 291 12.43 -17.41 -6.47
CA PHE A 291 11.82 -16.18 -6.93
C PHE A 291 10.56 -15.83 -6.15
N LEU A 292 10.14 -14.58 -6.28
CA LEU A 292 8.95 -13.99 -5.71
C LEU A 292 8.04 -13.49 -6.84
N VAL A 293 6.73 -13.70 -6.70
CA VAL A 293 5.68 -13.13 -7.53
C VAL A 293 4.83 -12.21 -6.66
N LEU A 294 4.76 -10.92 -7.00
CA LEU A 294 3.76 -10.00 -6.47
C LEU A 294 2.76 -9.70 -7.60
N ALA A 295 1.46 -9.73 -7.31
CA ALA A 295 0.45 -9.30 -8.28
C ALA A 295 -0.81 -8.71 -7.62
N SER A 296 -1.58 -7.93 -8.40
CA SER A 296 -2.95 -7.51 -8.04
C SER A 296 -3.94 -8.68 -8.13
N ASP A 297 -5.15 -8.50 -7.61
CA ASP A 297 -6.18 -9.54 -7.59
C ASP A 297 -6.61 -9.97 -9.02
N GLY A 298 -6.44 -9.08 -10.01
CA GLY A 298 -6.66 -9.37 -11.42
C GLY A 298 -5.87 -10.58 -11.93
N LEU A 299 -4.77 -10.96 -11.26
CA LEU A 299 -4.10 -12.24 -11.45
C LEU A 299 -4.64 -13.32 -10.51
N TRP A 300 -4.68 -13.05 -9.21
CA TRP A 300 -4.92 -14.06 -8.16
C TRP A 300 -6.36 -14.61 -8.14
N ASP A 301 -7.32 -13.88 -8.69
CA ASP A 301 -8.71 -14.32 -8.83
C ASP A 301 -8.86 -15.50 -9.81
N VAL A 302 -7.93 -15.67 -10.74
CA VAL A 302 -8.03 -16.67 -11.83
C VAL A 302 -6.79 -17.56 -11.97
N VAL A 303 -5.67 -17.22 -11.32
CA VAL A 303 -4.44 -18.01 -11.28
C VAL A 303 -4.13 -18.45 -9.85
N PRO A 304 -4.31 -19.74 -9.52
CA PRO A 304 -3.89 -20.27 -8.21
C PRO A 304 -2.38 -20.13 -7.97
N ASN A 305 -1.97 -20.08 -6.69
CA ASN A 305 -0.57 -19.89 -6.30
C ASN A 305 0.38 -20.91 -6.97
N GLU A 306 0.04 -22.21 -6.94
CA GLU A 306 0.87 -23.27 -7.55
C GLU A 306 0.97 -23.14 -9.07
N ASP A 307 -0.12 -22.73 -9.73
CA ASP A 307 -0.11 -22.47 -11.17
C ASP A 307 0.82 -21.29 -11.49
N ALA A 308 0.75 -20.21 -10.72
CA ALA A 308 1.58 -19.02 -10.93
C ALA A 308 3.07 -19.36 -10.82
N ILE A 309 3.47 -20.08 -9.77
CA ILE A 309 4.85 -20.54 -9.60
C ILE A 309 5.27 -21.49 -10.73
N SER A 310 4.42 -22.45 -11.09
CA SER A 310 4.71 -23.39 -12.18
C SER A 310 4.91 -22.69 -13.52
N LEU A 311 4.08 -21.70 -13.84
CA LEU A 311 4.17 -20.92 -15.08
C LEU A 311 5.40 -20.02 -15.09
N ALA A 312 5.68 -19.31 -14.01
CA ALA A 312 6.85 -18.43 -13.89
C ALA A 312 8.16 -19.23 -14.00
N ARG A 313 8.21 -20.47 -13.49
CA ARG A 313 9.38 -21.37 -13.62
C ARG A 313 9.73 -21.74 -15.07
N LEU A 314 8.78 -21.66 -16.01
CA LEU A 314 9.03 -21.99 -17.42
C LEU A 314 9.83 -20.92 -18.16
N GLU A 315 9.85 -19.70 -17.62
CA GLU A 315 10.45 -18.53 -18.27
C GLU A 315 11.73 -18.13 -17.54
N GLU A 316 12.89 -18.18 -18.20
CA GLU A 316 14.18 -17.82 -17.58
C GLU A 316 14.20 -16.32 -17.20
N GLU A 317 13.77 -15.46 -18.14
CA GLU A 317 13.75 -14.02 -17.94
C GLU A 317 12.52 -13.59 -17.11
N PRO A 318 12.70 -12.80 -16.03
CA PRO A 318 11.60 -12.42 -15.15
C PRO A 318 10.55 -11.53 -15.84
N GLU A 319 10.93 -10.75 -16.86
CA GLU A 319 9.97 -9.98 -17.66
C GLU A 319 9.05 -10.92 -18.46
N ALA A 320 9.61 -11.97 -19.05
CA ALA A 320 8.84 -12.97 -19.77
C ALA A 320 7.92 -13.74 -18.81
N ALA A 321 8.40 -14.08 -17.61
CA ALA A 321 7.58 -14.68 -16.56
C ALA A 321 6.40 -13.79 -16.16
N ALA A 322 6.63 -12.51 -15.89
CA ALA A 322 5.58 -11.56 -15.52
C ALA A 322 4.54 -11.41 -16.65
N ARG A 323 4.99 -11.31 -17.92
CA ARG A 323 4.09 -11.24 -19.07
C ARG A 323 3.31 -12.52 -19.30
N LYS A 324 3.93 -13.69 -19.12
CA LYS A 324 3.27 -14.99 -19.21
C LYS A 324 2.13 -15.09 -18.19
N LEU A 325 2.37 -14.61 -16.97
CA LEU A 325 1.40 -14.59 -15.90
C LEU A 325 0.21 -13.67 -16.20
N THR A 326 0.45 -12.44 -16.67
CA THR A 326 -0.63 -11.50 -17.01
C THR A 326 -1.46 -11.97 -18.22
N GLU A 327 -0.82 -12.51 -19.27
CA GLU A 327 -1.50 -13.12 -20.42
C GLU A 327 -2.34 -14.34 -20.00
N THR A 328 -1.81 -15.16 -19.08
CA THR A 328 -2.54 -16.32 -18.56
C THR A 328 -3.76 -15.89 -17.76
N ALA A 329 -3.64 -14.88 -16.90
CA ALA A 329 -4.76 -14.35 -16.14
C ALA A 329 -5.85 -13.78 -17.08
N TYR A 330 -5.46 -13.00 -18.08
CA TYR A 330 -6.40 -12.47 -19.06
C TYR A 330 -7.12 -13.57 -19.86
N SER A 331 -6.38 -14.58 -20.35
CA SER A 331 -6.94 -15.70 -21.12
C SER A 331 -7.84 -16.62 -20.27
N ARG A 332 -7.57 -16.73 -18.96
CA ARG A 332 -8.44 -17.41 -17.99
C ARG A 332 -9.67 -16.60 -17.59
N GLY A 333 -9.85 -15.43 -18.17
CA GLY A 333 -11.10 -14.67 -18.09
C GLY A 333 -11.08 -13.52 -17.11
N SER A 334 -9.91 -13.14 -16.55
CA SER A 334 -9.80 -11.93 -15.74
C SER A 334 -10.47 -10.74 -16.43
N ALA A 335 -11.23 -10.00 -15.64
CA ALA A 335 -11.96 -8.81 -16.08
C ALA A 335 -11.36 -7.53 -15.50
N ASP A 336 -10.24 -7.64 -14.79
CA ASP A 336 -9.63 -6.53 -14.06
C ASP A 336 -8.41 -5.93 -14.75
N ASN A 337 -7.85 -4.87 -14.16
CA ASN A 337 -6.46 -4.52 -14.33
C ASN A 337 -5.59 -5.66 -13.81
N ILE A 338 -4.45 -5.90 -14.47
CA ILE A 338 -3.58 -7.03 -14.12
C ILE A 338 -2.15 -6.51 -14.08
N THR A 339 -1.57 -6.46 -12.89
CA THR A 339 -0.18 -6.06 -12.69
C THR A 339 0.56 -7.14 -11.94
N CYS A 340 1.75 -7.49 -12.42
CA CYS A 340 2.59 -8.56 -11.88
C CYS A 340 4.05 -8.13 -11.89
N ILE A 341 4.77 -8.38 -10.80
CA ILE A 341 6.22 -8.29 -10.67
C ILE A 341 6.75 -9.68 -10.34
N VAL A 342 7.77 -10.12 -11.06
CA VAL A 342 8.54 -11.33 -10.75
C VAL A 342 9.96 -10.91 -10.38
N VAL A 343 10.44 -11.34 -9.21
CA VAL A 343 11.80 -11.08 -8.71
C VAL A 343 12.52 -12.41 -8.56
N ARG A 344 13.62 -12.63 -9.29
CA ARG A 344 14.46 -13.82 -9.20
C ARG A 344 15.68 -13.57 -8.33
N PHE A 345 15.98 -14.52 -7.46
CA PHE A 345 17.17 -14.54 -6.63
C PHE A 345 18.15 -15.55 -7.22
N HIS A 346 19.36 -15.10 -7.54
CA HIS A 346 20.40 -15.93 -8.14
C HIS A 346 21.43 -16.26 -7.08
N HIS A 347 21.56 -17.56 -6.80
CA HIS A 347 22.49 -18.08 -5.82
C HIS A 347 23.76 -18.54 -6.53
N GLU A 348 24.92 -18.19 -5.97
CA GLU A 348 26.19 -18.74 -6.44
C GLU A 348 26.15 -20.25 -6.23
N LYS A 349 26.29 -21.04 -7.31
CA LYS A 349 26.41 -22.49 -7.18
C LYS A 349 27.71 -22.78 -6.42
N MET A 350 27.62 -23.28 -5.20
CA MET A 350 28.75 -23.97 -4.59
C MET A 350 28.95 -25.26 -5.38
N ASP A 351 30.01 -25.33 -6.19
CA ASP A 351 30.43 -26.56 -6.84
C ASP A 351 30.85 -27.57 -5.76
N VAL A 352 29.91 -28.42 -5.35
CA VAL A 352 30.19 -29.62 -4.56
C VAL A 352 30.70 -30.70 -5.51
N ASP A 353 31.86 -30.46 -6.14
CA ASP A 353 32.60 -31.53 -6.81
C ASP A 353 34.11 -31.30 -6.69
N SER A 354 34.63 -31.62 -5.51
CA SER A 354 36.04 -32.02 -5.36
C SER A 354 36.13 -33.12 -4.32
N THR A 355 35.66 -34.32 -4.69
CA THR A 355 36.19 -35.54 -4.06
C THR A 355 37.70 -35.57 -4.31
N PRO A 356 38.56 -35.57 -3.26
CA PRO A 356 39.98 -35.75 -3.46
C PRO A 356 40.22 -37.15 -4.05
N ALA A 357 41.00 -37.21 -5.12
CA ALA A 357 41.46 -38.45 -5.71
C ALA A 357 42.20 -39.26 -4.64
N ASP A 358 41.66 -40.44 -4.32
CA ASP A 358 42.35 -41.46 -3.54
C ASP A 358 43.53 -41.97 -4.38
N ASP A 359 44.71 -41.46 -4.07
CA ASP A 359 45.98 -41.94 -4.58
C ASP A 359 46.34 -43.20 -3.78
N GLN A 360 45.98 -44.38 -4.30
CA GLN A 360 46.51 -45.66 -3.81
C GLN A 360 47.54 -46.22 -4.78
N ASN A 361 48.78 -46.09 -4.31
CA ASN A 361 50.01 -46.70 -4.79
C ASN A 361 50.06 -48.21 -4.57
#